data_AF-A0A1I0NKB4-F1
#
_entry.id   AF-A0A1I0NKB4-F1
#
_cell.length_a   1.000
_cell.length_b   1.000
_cell.length_c   1.000
_cell.angle_alpha   90.00
_cell.angle_beta   90.00
_cell.angle_gamma   90.00
#
_symmetry.space_group_name_H-M   'P 1'
#
loop_
_entity.id
_entity.type
_entity.pdbx_description
1 polymer ?
#
loop_
_entity_poly.entity_id
_entity_poly.type
_entity_poly.pdbx_seq_one_letter_code
_entity_poly.pdbx_strand_id
1 'polypeptide(L)'
;MVILTSCNTNDDETILEGKQAAAVDRQGWTQTSVLLAGLNNPEDTSFMRSELNKLINFWGIPVQMMFVNDPVDPNGSMNAISYDNGSMIYYGYTFYNDAKSKAGNIGNVFILGHEYGHQIQYKFQLPQIITENTSRGIELEADGLSGYYLGRNQVSFQQVAIAANYAAAIGDFNITDPSHHGIPSQRRSAVRLGYLLSANALTPQQFDMYFKYYYFGVLNGQYKIKDNSSISIDPELDQNISKHLEEIQRIKNGEMSYEEYRNLK
;
A
#
# COMPACT_ATOMS: atom_id res chain seq x y z
N MET A 1 -31.81 -19.31 5.69
CA MET A 1 -32.22 -17.89 5.59
C MET A 1 -31.22 -17.10 6.41
N VAL A 2 -30.15 -16.63 5.77
CA VAL A 2 -29.09 -15.86 6.44
C VAL A 2 -29.52 -14.41 6.42
N ILE A 3 -29.79 -13.87 7.60
CA ILE A 3 -30.06 -12.45 7.80
C ILE A 3 -28.71 -11.75 7.62
N LEU A 4 -28.55 -11.02 6.51
CA LEU A 4 -27.48 -10.04 6.34
C LEU A 4 -27.76 -8.89 7.29
N THR A 5 -27.15 -8.92 8.48
CA THR A 5 -27.10 -7.74 9.34
C THR A 5 -26.19 -6.74 8.65
N SER A 6 -26.77 -5.63 8.21
CA SER A 6 -26.07 -4.46 7.71
C SER A 6 -25.00 -4.03 8.70
N CYS A 7 -23.72 -4.01 8.29
CA CYS A 7 -22.71 -3.22 8.96
C CYS A 7 -23.14 -1.76 8.87
N ASN A 8 -23.63 -1.22 9.97
CA ASN A 8 -23.92 0.19 10.11
C ASN A 8 -22.56 0.90 10.24
N THR A 9 -21.99 1.35 9.14
CA THR A 9 -20.69 2.07 9.09
C THR A 9 -20.79 3.50 9.65
N ASN A 10 -21.96 3.93 10.10
CA ASN A 10 -22.24 5.31 10.50
C ASN A 10 -22.00 5.56 12.00
N ASP A 11 -21.97 4.52 12.85
CA ASP A 11 -21.98 4.75 14.29
C ASP A 11 -20.60 5.16 14.85
N ASP A 12 -19.49 4.83 14.18
CA ASP A 12 -18.14 5.20 14.62
C ASP A 12 -17.60 6.51 13.98
N GLU A 13 -17.86 6.77 12.69
CA GLU A 13 -17.35 7.98 12.00
C GLU A 13 -17.89 9.27 12.62
N THR A 14 -19.20 9.31 12.92
CA THR A 14 -19.86 10.47 13.53
C THR A 14 -19.38 10.75 14.96
N ILE A 15 -18.84 9.75 15.65
CA ILE A 15 -18.28 9.89 17.01
C ILE A 15 -16.86 10.47 16.96
N LEU A 16 -16.14 10.30 15.85
CA LEU A 16 -14.76 10.75 15.68
C LEU A 16 -14.65 12.13 15.01
N GLU A 17 -15.66 12.56 14.25
CA GLU A 17 -15.66 13.85 13.57
C GLU A 17 -15.41 15.03 14.53
N GLY A 18 -14.53 15.94 14.12
CA GLY A 18 -14.13 17.12 14.87
C GLY A 18 -13.16 16.86 16.03
N LYS A 19 -12.82 15.59 16.34
CA LYS A 19 -11.78 15.29 17.33
C LYS A 19 -10.40 15.60 16.78
N GLN A 20 -9.48 15.96 17.68
CA GLN A 20 -8.08 16.17 17.33
C GLN A 20 -7.44 14.84 16.90
N ALA A 21 -6.85 14.80 15.70
CA ALA A 21 -6.13 13.62 15.21
C ALA A 21 -4.90 13.31 16.09
N ALA A 22 -4.23 14.34 16.62
CA ALA A 22 -3.15 14.18 17.59
C ALA A 22 -3.57 13.57 18.93
N ALA A 23 -4.87 13.50 19.25
CA ALA A 23 -5.34 12.74 20.40
C ALA A 23 -5.27 11.22 20.16
N VAL A 24 -5.27 10.80 18.89
CA VAL A 24 -5.06 9.41 18.47
C VAL A 24 -3.57 9.14 18.32
N ASP A 25 -2.84 10.01 17.63
CA ASP A 25 -1.41 9.85 17.37
C ASP A 25 -0.70 11.20 17.21
N ARG A 26 0.17 11.53 18.16
CA ARG A 26 0.97 12.78 18.17
C ARG A 26 2.21 12.73 17.30
N GLN A 27 2.63 11.56 16.85
CA GLN A 27 3.79 11.39 15.96
C GLN A 27 3.36 11.49 14.51
N GLY A 28 2.17 10.99 14.17
CA GLY A 28 1.60 11.06 12.83
C GLY A 28 0.93 12.40 12.48
N TRP A 29 0.39 13.12 13.47
CA TRP A 29 -0.42 14.32 13.24
C TRP A 29 -0.04 15.49 14.17
N THR A 30 -0.17 16.71 13.66
CA THR A 30 0.01 17.94 14.43
C THR A 30 -1.12 18.15 15.45
N GLN A 31 -0.86 18.94 16.50
CA GLN A 31 -1.86 19.22 17.54
C GLN A 31 -3.11 19.95 17.04
N THR A 32 -3.02 20.59 15.87
CA THR A 32 -4.10 21.33 15.23
C THR A 32 -4.90 20.48 14.23
N SER A 33 -4.42 19.30 13.88
CA SER A 33 -5.11 18.37 12.98
C SER A 33 -6.42 17.85 13.57
N VAL A 34 -7.47 17.80 12.75
CA VAL A 34 -8.82 17.32 13.11
C VAL A 34 -9.31 16.22 12.16
N LEU A 35 -10.08 15.27 12.71
CA LEU A 35 -10.72 14.20 11.95
C LEU A 35 -12.02 14.69 11.30
N LEU A 36 -12.23 14.32 10.05
CA LEU A 36 -13.40 14.70 9.24
C LEU A 36 -13.96 13.47 8.52
N ALA A 37 -15.29 13.41 8.36
CA ALA A 37 -15.95 12.31 7.66
C ALA A 37 -15.78 12.39 6.12
N GLY A 38 -15.38 13.53 5.57
CA GLY A 38 -15.19 13.73 4.13
C GLY A 38 -14.03 14.65 3.82
N LEU A 39 -13.69 14.72 2.54
CA LEU A 39 -12.86 15.77 1.91
C LEU A 39 -13.71 17.02 1.63
N ASN A 40 -13.05 18.16 1.41
CA ASN A 40 -13.73 19.42 1.03
C ASN A 40 -14.63 19.27 -0.21
N ASN A 41 -14.24 18.41 -1.17
CA ASN A 41 -15.04 18.08 -2.34
C ASN A 41 -15.83 16.78 -2.08
N PRO A 42 -17.18 16.81 -2.11
CA PRO A 42 -18.00 15.62 -1.93
C PRO A 42 -17.78 14.53 -2.99
N GLU A 43 -17.41 14.90 -4.23
CA GLU A 43 -17.10 13.94 -5.28
C GLU A 43 -15.83 13.16 -4.96
N ASP A 44 -14.82 13.84 -4.41
CA ASP A 44 -13.55 13.24 -3.99
C ASP A 44 -13.74 12.32 -2.78
N THR A 45 -14.62 12.73 -1.85
CA THR A 45 -15.07 11.87 -0.75
C THR A 45 -15.73 10.60 -1.27
N SER A 46 -16.68 10.76 -2.19
CA SER A 46 -17.42 9.64 -2.78
C SER A 46 -16.49 8.70 -3.55
N PHE A 47 -15.52 9.26 -4.28
CA PHE A 47 -14.48 8.52 -4.96
C PHE A 47 -13.66 7.68 -3.97
N MET A 48 -13.08 8.28 -2.94
CA MET A 48 -12.25 7.57 -1.96
C MET A 48 -13.04 6.47 -1.21
N ARG A 49 -14.29 6.75 -0.81
CA ARG A 49 -15.16 5.74 -0.20
C ARG A 49 -15.50 4.59 -1.16
N SER A 50 -15.71 4.90 -2.45
CA SER A 50 -15.91 3.88 -3.48
C SER A 50 -14.67 2.99 -3.64
N GLU A 51 -13.47 3.57 -3.67
CA GLU A 51 -12.22 2.79 -3.77
C GLU A 51 -11.97 1.93 -2.52
N LEU A 52 -12.25 2.45 -1.32
CA LEU A 52 -12.20 1.66 -0.09
C LEU A 52 -13.17 0.47 -0.15
N ASN A 53 -14.41 0.70 -0.60
CA ASN A 53 -15.39 -0.38 -0.75
C ASN A 53 -14.94 -1.45 -1.75
N LYS A 54 -14.25 -1.08 -2.83
CA LYS A 54 -13.66 -2.05 -3.76
C LYS A 54 -12.56 -2.88 -3.10
N LEU A 55 -11.69 -2.28 -2.29
CA LEU A 55 -10.67 -2.99 -1.52
C LEU A 55 -11.31 -3.95 -0.49
N ILE A 56 -12.32 -3.49 0.24
CA ILE A 56 -13.08 -4.31 1.20
C ILE A 56 -13.72 -5.50 0.48
N ASN A 57 -14.38 -5.27 -0.66
CA ASN A 57 -15.00 -6.35 -1.42
C ASN A 57 -13.97 -7.33 -2.01
N PHE A 58 -12.80 -6.83 -2.37
CA PHE A 58 -11.74 -7.65 -2.95
C PHE A 58 -11.05 -8.53 -1.90
N TRP A 59 -10.72 -7.98 -0.74
CA TRP A 59 -9.95 -8.68 0.31
C TRP A 59 -10.81 -9.25 1.45
N GLY A 60 -12.05 -8.79 1.60
CA GLY A 60 -12.97 -9.23 2.65
C GLY A 60 -12.64 -8.74 4.05
N ILE A 61 -11.82 -7.69 4.20
CA ILE A 61 -11.45 -7.12 5.51
C ILE A 61 -12.22 -5.81 5.70
N PRO A 62 -13.09 -5.71 6.71
CA PRO A 62 -13.78 -4.45 6.98
C PRO A 62 -12.77 -3.42 7.49
N VAL A 63 -12.75 -2.26 6.85
CA VAL A 63 -11.87 -1.13 7.19
C VAL A 63 -12.70 0.16 7.14
N GLN A 64 -12.51 1.03 8.12
CA GLN A 64 -13.09 2.38 8.13
C GLN A 64 -12.05 3.41 7.70
N MET A 65 -12.50 4.57 7.24
CA MET A 65 -11.61 5.65 6.86
C MET A 65 -12.15 7.00 7.30
N MET A 66 -11.28 7.76 7.95
CA MET A 66 -11.50 9.18 8.24
C MET A 66 -10.48 10.02 7.48
N PHE A 67 -10.81 11.28 7.24
CA PHE A 67 -9.89 12.22 6.66
C PHE A 67 -9.30 13.14 7.73
N VAL A 68 -8.08 13.62 7.51
CA VAL A 68 -7.41 14.54 8.42
C VAL A 68 -7.21 15.88 7.74
N ASN A 69 -7.67 16.95 8.36
CA ASN A 69 -7.38 18.31 7.94
C ASN A 69 -6.66 19.05 9.06
N ASP A 70 -5.64 19.83 8.70
CA ASP A 70 -5.01 20.76 9.63
C ASP A 70 -5.34 22.19 9.18
N PRO A 71 -6.22 22.91 9.91
CA PRO A 71 -6.62 24.27 9.56
C PRO A 71 -5.53 25.32 9.85
N VAL A 72 -4.46 24.97 10.58
CA VAL A 72 -3.39 25.89 10.99
C VAL A 72 -2.12 25.68 10.19
N ASP A 73 -1.69 24.42 10.01
CA ASP A 73 -0.55 24.04 9.18
C ASP A 73 -0.98 23.00 8.14
N PRO A 74 -1.27 23.38 6.89
CA PRO A 74 -1.71 22.42 5.87
C PRO A 74 -0.78 21.21 5.72
N ASN A 75 0.54 21.34 5.95
CA ASN A 75 1.48 20.22 5.89
C ASN A 75 1.30 19.22 7.04
N GLY A 76 0.64 19.60 8.12
CA GLY A 76 0.24 18.71 9.21
C GLY A 76 -0.70 17.58 8.79
N SER A 77 -1.30 17.68 7.59
CA SER A 77 -2.07 16.62 6.93
C SER A 77 -1.38 16.03 5.69
N MET A 78 -0.06 16.17 5.56
CA MET A 78 0.73 15.53 4.51
C MET A 78 1.13 14.09 4.92
N ASN A 79 0.13 13.27 5.23
CA ASN A 79 0.35 11.87 5.60
C ASN A 79 -0.89 11.01 5.35
N ALA A 80 -0.72 9.69 5.29
CA ALA A 80 -1.77 8.70 5.44
C ALA A 80 -1.26 7.61 6.39
N ILE A 81 -2.10 7.14 7.30
CA ILE A 81 -1.68 6.19 8.33
C ILE A 81 -2.78 5.15 8.55
N SER A 82 -2.35 3.90 8.58
CA SER A 82 -3.15 2.73 8.95
C SER A 82 -2.99 2.41 10.44
N TYR A 83 -4.10 2.21 11.14
CA TYR A 83 -4.12 1.84 12.56
C TYR A 83 -4.73 0.45 12.74
N ASP A 84 -4.04 -0.42 13.48
CA ASP A 84 -4.48 -1.78 13.79
C ASP A 84 -5.73 -1.80 14.69
N ASN A 85 -5.78 -0.88 15.65
CA ASN A 85 -6.87 -0.73 16.58
C ASN A 85 -8.08 -0.09 15.89
N GLY A 86 -9.13 -0.90 15.71
CA GLY A 86 -10.38 -0.47 15.09
C GLY A 86 -10.43 -0.57 13.55
N SER A 87 -9.38 -1.13 12.93
CA SER A 87 -9.28 -1.27 11.46
C SER A 87 -9.57 0.04 10.73
N MET A 88 -8.73 1.05 10.99
CA MET A 88 -8.99 2.43 10.60
C MET A 88 -7.83 2.99 9.78
N ILE A 89 -8.16 3.71 8.70
CA ILE A 89 -7.21 4.48 7.90
C ILE A 89 -7.51 5.98 8.08
N TYR A 90 -6.49 6.76 8.41
CA TYR A 90 -6.58 8.22 8.41
C TYR A 90 -5.85 8.78 7.21
N TYR A 91 -6.58 9.53 6.39
CA TYR A 91 -6.08 10.04 5.10
C TYR A 91 -6.03 11.57 5.09
N GLY A 92 -4.85 12.15 4.97
CA GLY A 92 -4.65 13.59 5.02
C GLY A 92 -5.16 14.35 3.79
N TYR A 93 -5.78 15.51 4.01
CA TYR A 93 -6.30 16.41 2.98
C TYR A 93 -5.21 16.90 2.04
N THR A 94 -4.12 17.42 2.61
CA THR A 94 -3.00 17.94 1.80
C THR A 94 -2.36 16.82 1.01
N PHE A 95 -2.23 15.63 1.61
CA PHE A 95 -1.69 14.47 0.91
C PHE A 95 -2.57 14.01 -0.25
N TYR A 96 -3.90 13.97 -0.05
CA TYR A 96 -4.86 13.65 -1.13
C TYR A 96 -4.72 14.60 -2.32
N ASN A 97 -4.68 15.90 -2.04
CA ASN A 97 -4.57 16.94 -3.08
C ASN A 97 -3.24 16.88 -3.81
N ASP A 98 -2.13 16.65 -3.09
CA ASP A 98 -0.80 16.51 -3.68
C ASP A 98 -0.74 15.31 -4.63
N ALA A 99 -1.19 14.13 -4.16
CA ALA A 99 -1.25 12.91 -4.97
C ALA A 99 -2.14 13.10 -6.22
N LYS A 100 -3.31 13.71 -6.05
CA LYS A 100 -4.22 14.01 -7.17
C LYS A 100 -3.58 14.95 -8.19
N SER A 101 -2.86 15.97 -7.73
CA SER A 101 -2.21 16.95 -8.61
C SER A 101 -1.05 16.35 -9.42
N LYS A 102 -0.28 15.42 -8.84
CA LYS A 102 0.95 14.88 -9.44
C LYS A 102 0.73 13.57 -10.20
N ALA A 103 -0.21 12.74 -9.75
CA ALA A 103 -0.47 11.41 -10.30
C ALA A 103 -1.93 11.19 -10.71
N GLY A 104 -2.81 12.17 -10.51
CA GLY A 104 -4.25 11.99 -10.72
C GLY A 104 -4.88 11.07 -9.67
N ASN A 105 -6.12 10.66 -9.91
CA ASN A 105 -6.85 9.78 -9.00
C ASN A 105 -6.14 8.44 -8.74
N ILE A 106 -5.38 7.93 -9.72
CA ILE A 106 -4.65 6.66 -9.56
C ILE A 106 -3.58 6.73 -8.45
N GLY A 107 -3.00 7.92 -8.19
CA GLY A 107 -2.11 8.12 -7.05
C GLY A 107 -2.81 7.86 -5.72
N ASN A 108 -4.01 8.40 -5.54
CA ASN A 108 -4.81 8.18 -4.34
C ASN A 108 -5.30 6.72 -4.20
N VAL A 109 -5.63 6.04 -5.31
CA VAL A 109 -5.97 4.60 -5.28
C VAL A 109 -4.78 3.78 -4.80
N PHE A 110 -3.58 4.11 -5.27
CA PHE A 110 -2.37 3.41 -4.87
C PHE A 110 -2.07 3.59 -3.37
N ILE A 111 -2.12 4.82 -2.87
CA ILE A 111 -1.85 5.13 -1.45
C ILE A 111 -2.89 4.44 -0.57
N LEU A 112 -4.18 4.53 -0.92
CA LEU A 112 -5.22 3.81 -0.18
C LEU A 112 -5.01 2.30 -0.22
N GLY A 113 -4.58 1.74 -1.36
CA GLY A 113 -4.23 0.32 -1.49
C GLY A 113 -3.03 -0.07 -0.62
N HIS A 114 -2.05 0.83 -0.45
CA HIS A 114 -0.90 0.64 0.44
C HIS A 114 -1.33 0.65 1.91
N GLU A 115 -2.09 1.66 2.36
CA GLU A 115 -2.62 1.72 3.73
C GLU A 115 -3.53 0.53 4.07
N TYR A 116 -4.31 0.08 3.09
CA TYR A 116 -5.11 -1.15 3.22
C TYR A 116 -4.21 -2.40 3.26
N GLY A 117 -3.07 -2.38 2.56
CA GLY A 117 -2.01 -3.39 2.68
C GLY A 117 -1.57 -3.58 4.13
N HIS A 118 -1.39 -2.50 4.88
CA HIS A 118 -1.13 -2.58 6.32
C HIS A 118 -2.29 -3.20 7.11
N GLN A 119 -3.54 -2.93 6.75
CA GLN A 119 -4.69 -3.60 7.38
C GLN A 119 -4.68 -5.12 7.15
N ILE A 120 -4.28 -5.57 5.95
CA ILE A 120 -4.06 -6.99 5.65
C ILE A 120 -2.94 -7.54 6.53
N GLN A 121 -1.83 -6.82 6.65
CA GLN A 121 -0.70 -7.21 7.48
C GLN A 121 -1.08 -7.33 8.96
N TYR A 122 -1.80 -6.37 9.53
CA TYR A 122 -2.31 -6.46 10.91
C TYR A 122 -3.25 -7.64 11.09
N LYS A 123 -4.19 -7.85 10.15
CA LYS A 123 -5.19 -8.91 10.25
C LYS A 123 -4.58 -10.31 10.27
N PHE A 124 -3.53 -10.53 9.48
CA PHE A 124 -2.92 -11.84 9.28
C PHE A 124 -1.52 -11.96 9.89
N GLN A 125 -1.08 -10.97 10.64
CA GLN A 125 0.26 -10.89 11.24
C GLN A 125 1.36 -11.07 10.19
N LEU A 126 1.22 -10.36 9.07
CA LEU A 126 2.19 -10.35 7.97
C LEU A 126 3.14 -9.14 8.13
N PRO A 127 4.38 -9.23 7.67
CA PRO A 127 5.00 -10.43 7.13
C PRO A 127 5.34 -11.47 8.21
N GLN A 128 4.90 -12.72 8.04
CA GLN A 128 5.21 -13.86 8.94
C GLN A 128 6.72 -14.16 9.13
N ILE A 129 7.61 -13.55 8.33
CA ILE A 129 9.06 -13.70 8.44
C ILE A 129 9.65 -12.31 8.32
N ILE A 130 10.12 -11.77 9.44
CA ILE A 130 10.81 -10.49 9.53
C ILE A 130 12.31 -10.78 9.54
N THR A 131 12.98 -10.54 8.43
CA THR A 131 14.43 -10.79 8.30
C THR A 131 15.29 -9.57 8.66
N GLU A 132 14.67 -8.44 9.00
CA GLU A 132 15.34 -7.15 9.25
C GLU A 132 14.71 -6.43 10.44
N ASN A 133 15.52 -5.65 11.18
CA ASN A 133 15.05 -4.87 12.33
C ASN A 133 14.40 -3.52 11.93
N THR A 134 14.06 -3.33 10.66
CA THR A 134 13.46 -2.11 10.12
C THR A 134 12.07 -2.38 9.57
N SER A 135 11.23 -1.33 9.49
CA SER A 135 9.87 -1.43 8.93
C SER A 135 9.85 -1.66 7.41
N ARG A 136 11.01 -1.57 6.74
CA ARG A 136 11.14 -1.66 5.28
C ARG A 136 10.45 -2.86 4.65
N GLY A 137 10.55 -4.05 5.25
CA GLY A 137 9.90 -5.26 4.73
C GLY A 137 8.38 -5.15 4.71
N ILE A 138 7.81 -4.53 5.74
CA ILE A 138 6.37 -4.26 5.89
C ILE A 138 5.92 -3.26 4.82
N GLU A 139 6.64 -2.15 4.67
CA GLU A 139 6.36 -1.09 3.70
C GLU A 139 6.42 -1.58 2.24
N LEU A 140 7.45 -2.37 1.90
CA LEU A 140 7.61 -2.90 0.55
C LEU A 140 6.54 -3.96 0.22
N GLU A 141 6.13 -4.76 1.19
CA GLU A 141 5.01 -5.68 0.99
C GLU A 141 3.68 -4.93 0.81
N ALA A 142 3.45 -3.83 1.53
CA ALA A 142 2.28 -2.96 1.35
C ALA A 142 2.26 -2.31 -0.06
N ASP A 143 3.41 -1.82 -0.55
CA ASP A 143 3.57 -1.38 -1.94
C ASP A 143 3.24 -2.50 -2.94
N GLY A 144 3.71 -3.72 -2.66
CA GLY A 144 3.41 -4.91 -3.45
C GLY A 144 1.91 -5.25 -3.47
N LEU A 145 1.24 -5.23 -2.32
CA LEU A 145 -0.20 -5.49 -2.19
C LEU A 145 -1.02 -4.47 -2.99
N SER A 146 -0.62 -3.19 -2.97
CA SER A 146 -1.25 -2.15 -3.79
C SER A 146 -1.07 -2.41 -5.28
N GLY A 147 0.16 -2.74 -5.72
CA GLY A 147 0.44 -3.14 -7.11
C GLY A 147 -0.36 -4.37 -7.55
N TYR A 148 -0.49 -5.37 -6.68
CA TYR A 148 -1.28 -6.58 -6.91
C TYR A 148 -2.76 -6.26 -7.08
N TYR A 149 -3.34 -5.46 -6.18
CA TYR A 149 -4.73 -5.03 -6.27
C TYR A 149 -5.01 -4.27 -7.58
N LEU A 150 -4.14 -3.34 -7.97
CA LEU A 150 -4.30 -2.60 -9.22
C LEU A 150 -4.25 -3.51 -10.46
N GLY A 151 -3.33 -4.48 -10.47
CA GLY A 151 -3.26 -5.47 -11.55
C GLY A 151 -4.49 -6.38 -11.60
N ARG A 152 -5.02 -6.81 -10.45
CA ARG A 152 -6.28 -7.59 -10.37
C ARG A 152 -7.49 -6.81 -10.87
N ASN A 153 -7.47 -5.48 -10.76
CA ASN A 153 -8.48 -4.58 -11.30
C ASN A 153 -8.20 -4.12 -12.74
N GLN A 154 -7.28 -4.80 -13.46
CA GLN A 154 -6.98 -4.57 -14.87
C GLN A 154 -6.51 -3.14 -15.19
N VAL A 155 -5.96 -2.44 -14.20
CA VAL A 155 -5.29 -1.16 -14.42
C VAL A 155 -4.02 -1.43 -15.21
N SER A 156 -3.76 -0.67 -16.27
CA SER A 156 -2.55 -0.88 -17.08
C SER A 156 -1.30 -0.59 -16.26
N PHE A 157 -0.22 -1.34 -16.50
CA PHE A 157 1.03 -1.11 -15.77
C PHE A 157 1.55 0.32 -15.96
N GLN A 158 1.31 0.94 -17.11
CA GLN A 158 1.66 2.35 -17.35
C GLN A 158 1.00 3.30 -16.34
N GLN A 159 -0.27 3.06 -15.98
CA GLN A 159 -0.99 3.83 -14.95
C GLN A 159 -0.48 3.50 -13.55
N VAL A 160 -0.25 2.22 -13.25
CA VAL A 160 0.36 1.78 -11.99
C VAL A 160 1.72 2.44 -11.79
N ALA A 161 2.53 2.52 -12.84
CA ALA A 161 3.87 3.12 -12.80
C ALA A 161 3.84 4.62 -12.51
N ILE A 162 2.80 5.36 -12.92
CA ILE A 162 2.62 6.77 -12.54
C ILE A 162 2.42 6.89 -11.03
N ALA A 163 1.51 6.09 -10.47
CA ALA A 163 1.22 6.12 -9.03
C ALA A 163 2.42 5.61 -8.20
N ALA A 164 3.06 4.52 -8.64
CA ALA A 164 4.26 3.97 -8.02
C ALA A 164 5.42 4.96 -8.00
N ASN A 165 5.58 5.77 -9.06
CA ASN A 165 6.62 6.78 -9.11
C ASN A 165 6.34 7.96 -8.16
N TYR A 166 5.07 8.33 -7.98
CA TYR A 166 4.68 9.29 -6.95
C TYR A 166 4.98 8.76 -5.55
N ALA A 167 4.53 7.54 -5.22
CA ALA A 167 4.80 6.91 -3.93
C ALA A 167 6.30 6.71 -3.66
N ALA A 168 7.06 6.32 -4.69
CA ALA A 168 8.50 6.20 -4.59
C ALA A 168 9.19 7.54 -4.31
N ALA A 169 8.63 8.68 -4.75
CA ALA A 169 9.17 10.01 -4.46
C ALA A 169 8.90 10.48 -3.02
N ILE A 170 7.96 9.82 -2.31
CA ILE A 170 7.69 10.04 -0.88
C ILE A 170 8.59 9.17 0.00
N GLY A 171 9.10 8.04 -0.53
CA GLY A 171 10.10 7.23 0.14
C GLY A 171 11.38 8.02 0.46
N ASP A 172 12.09 7.59 1.50
CA ASP A 172 13.31 8.24 1.98
C ASP A 172 14.57 7.42 1.66
N PHE A 173 15.76 8.03 1.81
CA PHE A 173 17.05 7.35 1.66
C PHE A 173 17.68 6.96 3.01
N ASN A 174 16.96 7.15 4.11
CA ASN A 174 17.49 6.98 5.46
C ASN A 174 17.38 5.52 5.91
N ILE A 175 18.19 4.66 5.30
CA ILE A 175 18.19 3.20 5.51
C ILE A 175 18.47 2.76 6.96
N THR A 176 18.90 3.67 7.84
CA THR A 176 19.15 3.42 9.26
C THR A 176 17.98 3.80 10.16
N ASP A 177 16.95 4.46 9.63
CA ASP A 177 15.75 4.82 10.37
C ASP A 177 14.84 3.60 10.57
N PRO A 178 14.39 3.30 11.80
CA PRO A 178 13.37 2.27 12.02
C PRO A 178 12.07 2.49 11.23
N SER A 179 11.76 3.75 10.87
CA SER A 179 10.61 4.16 10.04
C SER A 179 10.92 4.22 8.54
N HIS A 180 12.06 3.66 8.08
CA HIS A 180 12.47 3.72 6.69
C HIS A 180 11.51 2.98 5.73
N HIS A 181 10.97 3.72 4.75
CA HIS A 181 9.97 3.23 3.79
C HIS A 181 10.55 2.43 2.60
N GLY A 182 11.87 2.21 2.60
CA GLY A 182 12.59 1.69 1.44
C GLY A 182 12.97 2.80 0.45
N ILE A 183 14.11 2.63 -0.23
CA ILE A 183 14.55 3.61 -1.23
C ILE A 183 13.61 3.58 -2.46
N PRO A 184 13.51 4.68 -3.24
CA PRO A 184 12.54 4.80 -4.34
C PRO A 184 12.57 3.64 -5.36
N SER A 185 13.76 3.10 -5.65
CA SER A 185 13.94 1.99 -6.59
C SER A 185 13.42 0.65 -6.04
N GLN A 186 13.55 0.42 -4.73
CA GLN A 186 12.95 -0.73 -4.05
C GLN A 186 11.44 -0.62 -4.10
N ARG A 187 10.86 0.52 -3.73
CA ARG A 187 9.40 0.72 -3.78
C ARG A 187 8.82 0.41 -5.18
N ARG A 188 9.43 0.94 -6.25
CA ARG A 188 9.02 0.61 -7.64
C ARG A 188 9.13 -0.88 -7.99
N SER A 189 10.17 -1.55 -7.48
CA SER A 189 10.40 -2.98 -7.69
C SER A 189 9.34 -3.83 -6.97
N ALA A 190 9.00 -3.46 -5.73
CA ALA A 190 7.94 -4.08 -4.96
C ALA A 190 6.58 -3.98 -5.67
N VAL A 191 6.21 -2.77 -6.13
CA VAL A 191 4.97 -2.57 -6.90
C VAL A 191 4.94 -3.43 -8.16
N ARG A 192 6.06 -3.51 -8.90
CA ARG A 192 6.15 -4.32 -10.12
C ARG A 192 5.96 -5.81 -9.82
N LEU A 193 6.62 -6.34 -8.79
CA LEU A 193 6.43 -7.73 -8.40
C LEU A 193 4.97 -8.01 -8.00
N GLY A 194 4.37 -7.13 -7.20
CA GLY A 194 2.96 -7.23 -6.84
C GLY A 194 2.03 -7.28 -8.06
N TYR A 195 2.27 -6.37 -9.01
CA TYR A 195 1.53 -6.35 -10.27
C TYR A 195 1.70 -7.64 -11.08
N LEU A 196 2.90 -8.21 -11.17
CA LEU A 196 3.13 -9.49 -11.86
C LEU A 196 2.43 -10.66 -11.16
N LEU A 197 2.43 -10.67 -9.82
CA LEU A 197 1.70 -11.68 -9.03
C LEU A 197 0.18 -11.62 -9.25
N SER A 198 -0.36 -10.46 -9.67
CA SER A 198 -1.79 -10.26 -9.94
C SER A 198 -2.35 -11.15 -11.06
N ALA A 199 -1.48 -11.76 -11.87
CA ALA A 199 -1.89 -12.77 -12.84
C ALA A 199 -2.57 -13.99 -12.18
N ASN A 200 -2.34 -14.19 -10.88
CA ASN A 200 -2.91 -15.28 -10.09
C ASN A 200 -3.83 -14.73 -9.00
N ALA A 201 -4.91 -15.45 -8.70
CA ALA A 201 -5.79 -15.12 -7.58
C ALA A 201 -5.23 -15.69 -6.28
N LEU A 202 -4.39 -14.91 -5.61
CA LEU A 202 -3.73 -15.22 -4.34
C LEU A 202 -4.57 -14.75 -3.14
N THR A 203 -4.62 -15.58 -2.10
CA THR A 203 -4.98 -15.14 -0.74
C THR A 203 -3.88 -14.24 -0.16
N PRO A 204 -4.16 -13.44 0.89
CA PRO A 204 -3.14 -12.64 1.58
C PRO A 204 -1.89 -13.42 1.99
N GLN A 205 -2.05 -14.61 2.57
CA GLN A 205 -0.93 -15.46 3.00
C GLN A 205 -0.13 -16.02 1.81
N GLN A 206 -0.81 -16.35 0.71
CA GLN A 206 -0.12 -16.76 -0.51
C GLN A 206 0.65 -15.59 -1.12
N PHE A 207 0.06 -14.39 -1.15
CA PHE A 207 0.75 -13.18 -1.59
C PHE A 207 2.02 -12.97 -0.78
N ASP A 208 1.94 -12.94 0.56
CA ASP A 208 3.08 -12.83 1.47
C ASP A 208 4.16 -13.87 1.16
N MET A 209 3.77 -15.14 1.04
CA MET A 209 4.69 -16.23 0.74
C MET A 209 5.42 -16.02 -0.60
N TYR A 210 4.69 -15.75 -1.68
CA TYR A 210 5.28 -15.54 -3.01
C TYR A 210 6.10 -14.25 -3.09
N PHE A 211 5.57 -13.16 -2.54
CA PHE A 211 6.24 -11.87 -2.51
C PHE A 211 7.59 -11.99 -1.81
N LYS A 212 7.65 -12.60 -0.63
CA LYS A 212 8.92 -12.85 0.07
C LYS A 212 9.87 -13.75 -0.70
N TYR A 213 9.36 -14.86 -1.26
CA TYR A 213 10.16 -15.81 -1.99
C TYR A 213 10.98 -15.14 -3.11
N TYR A 214 10.35 -14.26 -3.87
CA TYR A 214 11.03 -13.52 -4.94
C TYR A 214 11.74 -12.27 -4.44
N TYR A 215 11.07 -11.45 -3.63
CA TYR A 215 11.53 -10.12 -3.30
C TYR A 215 12.66 -10.12 -2.27
N PHE A 216 12.59 -10.93 -1.22
CA PHE A 216 13.67 -11.01 -0.22
C PHE A 216 14.90 -11.78 -0.73
N GLY A 217 14.71 -12.77 -1.62
CA GLY A 217 15.83 -13.35 -2.38
C GLY A 217 16.55 -12.27 -3.20
N VAL A 218 15.77 -11.42 -3.89
CA VAL A 218 16.29 -10.29 -4.68
C VAL A 218 16.92 -9.19 -3.81
N LEU A 219 16.41 -8.89 -2.61
CA LEU A 219 17.03 -7.94 -1.68
C LEU A 219 18.43 -8.41 -1.23
N ASN A 220 18.60 -9.69 -0.93
CA ASN A 220 19.83 -10.27 -0.39
C ASN A 220 20.85 -10.74 -1.44
N GLY A 221 20.62 -10.47 -2.73
CA GLY A 221 21.54 -10.86 -3.81
C GLY A 221 21.69 -12.38 -3.98
N GLN A 222 20.78 -13.17 -3.41
CA GLN A 222 20.73 -14.62 -3.53
C GLN A 222 19.47 -14.99 -4.31
N TYR A 223 19.64 -15.43 -5.55
CA TYR A 223 18.55 -15.89 -6.40
C TYR A 223 17.90 -17.13 -5.78
N LYS A 224 16.58 -17.03 -5.50
CA LYS A 224 15.81 -17.98 -4.68
C LYS A 224 16.37 -18.00 -3.24
N ILE A 225 15.51 -18.00 -2.23
CA ILE A 225 15.97 -18.45 -0.91
C ILE A 225 16.40 -19.90 -1.13
N LYS A 226 17.71 -20.13 -1.25
CA LYS A 226 18.31 -21.38 -1.76
C LYS A 226 18.04 -22.57 -0.84
N ASP A 227 17.35 -22.34 0.28
CA ASP A 227 17.29 -23.29 1.39
C ASP A 227 15.94 -23.28 2.11
N ASN A 228 14.84 -23.22 1.37
CA ASN A 228 13.57 -23.67 1.94
C ASN A 228 12.87 -24.65 1.00
N SER A 229 13.37 -25.89 1.00
CA SER A 229 12.73 -27.07 0.41
C SER A 229 11.30 -27.33 0.92
N SER A 230 10.82 -26.53 1.88
CA SER A 230 9.48 -26.60 2.47
C SER A 230 8.44 -25.70 1.79
N ILE A 231 8.83 -24.74 0.93
CA ILE A 231 7.87 -23.86 0.25
C ILE A 231 7.53 -24.45 -1.12
N SER A 232 6.29 -24.92 -1.26
CA SER A 232 5.73 -25.35 -2.54
C SER A 232 5.24 -24.13 -3.31
N ILE A 233 6.02 -23.70 -4.28
CA ILE A 233 5.67 -22.64 -5.24
C ILE A 233 4.97 -23.31 -6.42
N ASP A 234 3.85 -22.73 -6.88
CA ASP A 234 3.19 -23.17 -8.11
C ASP A 234 4.17 -23.08 -9.29
N PRO A 235 4.41 -24.17 -10.05
CA PRO A 235 5.41 -24.19 -11.12
C PRO A 235 5.11 -23.22 -12.27
N GLU A 236 3.85 -22.98 -12.59
CA GLU A 236 3.45 -22.05 -13.66
C GLU A 236 3.66 -20.60 -13.21
N LEU A 237 3.30 -20.29 -11.96
CA LEU A 237 3.63 -19.01 -11.33
C LEU A 237 5.14 -18.80 -11.29
N ASP A 238 5.93 -19.80 -10.87
CA ASP A 238 7.40 -19.70 -10.83
C ASP A 238 7.98 -19.43 -12.21
N GLN A 239 7.51 -20.15 -13.22
CA GLN A 239 7.95 -19.94 -14.59
C GLN A 239 7.61 -18.53 -15.09
N ASN A 240 6.45 -18.00 -14.71
CA ASN A 240 6.02 -16.67 -15.14
C ASN A 240 6.81 -15.56 -14.44
N ILE A 241 6.96 -15.60 -13.12
CA ILE A 241 7.75 -14.60 -12.40
C ILE A 241 9.24 -14.69 -12.76
N SER A 242 9.77 -15.90 -12.96
CA SER A 242 11.19 -16.10 -13.30
C SER A 242 11.63 -15.36 -14.57
N LYS A 243 10.73 -15.17 -15.54
CA LYS A 243 11.00 -14.40 -16.78
C LYS A 243 11.29 -12.92 -16.51
N HIS A 244 10.85 -12.39 -15.37
CA HIS A 244 10.95 -10.99 -14.99
C HIS A 244 11.95 -10.74 -13.86
N LEU A 245 12.68 -11.75 -13.39
CA LEU A 245 13.55 -11.56 -12.22
C LEU A 245 14.74 -10.61 -12.48
N GLU A 246 15.33 -10.65 -13.69
CA GLU A 246 16.34 -9.66 -14.09
C GLU A 246 15.74 -8.25 -14.18
N GLU A 247 14.52 -8.12 -14.70
CA GLU A 247 13.79 -6.85 -14.78
C GLU A 247 13.56 -6.26 -13.37
N ILE A 248 13.03 -7.07 -12.45
CA ILE A 248 12.76 -6.70 -11.05
C ILE A 248 14.06 -6.25 -10.34
N GLN A 249 15.17 -6.94 -10.60
CA GLN A 249 16.49 -6.59 -10.06
C GLN A 249 17.02 -5.25 -10.59
N ARG A 250 16.94 -5.02 -11.91
CA ARG A 250 17.33 -3.75 -12.52
C ARG A 250 16.51 -2.58 -11.93
N ILE A 251 15.21 -2.78 -11.72
CA ILE A 251 14.36 -1.77 -11.07
C ILE A 251 14.85 -1.51 -9.64
N LYS A 252 15.05 -2.55 -8.82
CA LYS A 252 15.51 -2.46 -7.42
C LYS A 252 16.83 -1.70 -7.32
N ASN A 253 17.78 -2.00 -8.19
CA ASN A 253 19.12 -1.40 -8.18
C ASN A 253 19.15 0.03 -8.74
N GLY A 254 18.02 0.54 -9.27
CA GLY A 254 17.96 1.85 -9.90
C GLY A 254 18.61 1.90 -11.28
N GLU A 255 18.83 0.76 -11.92
CA GLU A 255 19.45 0.60 -13.24
C GLU A 255 18.43 0.78 -14.39
N MET A 256 17.16 0.95 -14.06
CA MET A 256 16.08 1.20 -15.01
C MET A 256 15.57 2.63 -14.84
N SER A 257 15.56 3.40 -15.94
CA SER A 257 14.98 4.74 -15.95
C SER A 257 13.47 4.70 -15.72
N TYR A 258 12.88 5.83 -15.30
CA TYR A 258 11.44 5.91 -15.14
C TYR A 258 10.68 5.67 -16.45
N GLU A 259 11.21 6.13 -17.59
CA GLU A 259 10.58 5.93 -18.89
C GLU A 259 10.60 4.45 -19.31
N GLU A 260 11.72 3.74 -19.07
CA GLU A 260 11.76 2.28 -19.27
C GLU A 260 10.75 1.58 -18.35
N TYR A 261 10.72 1.92 -17.06
CA TYR A 261 9.80 1.35 -16.08
C TYR A 261 8.34 1.54 -16.49
N ARG A 262 7.96 2.76 -16.86
CA ARG A 262 6.59 3.11 -17.25
C ARG A 262 6.10 2.34 -18.48
N ASN A 263 7.01 1.91 -19.35
CA ASN A 263 6.69 1.22 -20.60
C ASN A 263 6.82 -0.32 -20.51
N LEU A 264 7.02 -0.87 -19.31
CA LEU A 264 6.98 -2.32 -19.09
C LEU A 264 5.59 -2.89 -19.38
N LYS A 265 5.56 -4.13 -19.88
CA LYS A 265 4.33 -4.85 -20.25
C LYS A 265 3.83 -5.75 -19.14
#